data_AF-M5RFF8-F1
#
_entry.id   AF-M5RFF8-F1
#
_cell.length_a   1.000
_cell.length_b   1.000
_cell.length_c   1.000
_cell.angle_alpha   90.00
_cell.angle_beta   90.00
_cell.angle_gamma   90.00
#
_symmetry.space_group_name_H-M   'P 1'
#
loop_
_entity.id
_entity.type
_entity.pdbx_description
1 polymer ?
#
loop_
_entity_poly.entity_id
_entity_poly.type
_entity_poly.pdbx_seq_one_letter_code
_entity_poly.pdbx_strand_id
1 'polypeptide(L)'
;MGRIQSSVGLVTGTDIVGTVDQLIAISAQPRDRLIASTELLANKQAAIAELTASVIGVQLAGNRLSSSSLFKSKTSTSSNSDALSVKSGSAAQVGTHVVRTLQTASTHKTTSLQRFEATDTALGFTGQLNIDHGENLIDDSVALSSLNNGRGVEPGVVRITDRSGKSAEIDFSSARDMDDVISLINDADINVRATTSGNSLQLIDNTGSTDSNLIVEQLGDAETAADLGIWGVDVASSTVTGLELDLPDGTESVRGAALSELAGGSGVGPLTNLDITLSDGSSASIDL
;
A
#
# COMPACT_ATOMS: atom_id res chain seq x y z
N MET A 1 -84.62 -1.49 -68.09
CA MET A 1 -83.61 -0.55 -67.58
C MET A 1 -82.23 -1.07 -67.93
N GLY A 2 -81.65 -0.59 -69.04
CA GLY A 2 -80.30 -0.98 -69.45
C GLY A 2 -79.26 -0.29 -68.57
N ARG A 3 -78.46 -1.05 -67.83
CA ARG A 3 -77.35 -0.52 -67.03
C ARG A 3 -76.18 -0.34 -67.98
N ILE A 4 -75.76 0.91 -68.23
CA ILE A 4 -74.56 1.21 -69.01
C ILE A 4 -73.35 0.72 -68.19
N GLN A 5 -72.69 -0.35 -68.63
CA GLN A 5 -71.39 -0.73 -68.09
C GLN A 5 -70.33 0.19 -68.68
N SER A 6 -69.73 1.01 -67.83
CA SER A 6 -68.78 2.09 -68.16
C SER A 6 -67.39 1.60 -68.62
N SER A 7 -67.17 0.30 -68.78
CA SER A 7 -65.84 -0.29 -69.00
C SER A 7 -65.51 -0.64 -70.46
N VAL A 8 -66.49 -0.62 -71.38
CA VAL A 8 -66.30 -0.94 -72.81
C VAL A 8 -66.77 0.24 -73.66
N GLY A 9 -65.92 0.70 -74.59
CA GLY A 9 -66.22 1.87 -75.44
C GLY A 9 -67.46 1.65 -76.32
N LEU A 10 -68.42 2.58 -76.27
CA LEU A 10 -69.73 2.50 -76.92
C LEU A 10 -69.72 2.37 -78.47
N VAL A 11 -68.57 2.54 -79.13
CA VAL A 11 -68.43 2.53 -80.61
C VAL A 11 -67.49 1.45 -81.13
N THR A 12 -66.51 0.98 -80.33
CA THR A 12 -65.40 0.15 -80.83
C THR A 12 -65.37 -1.28 -80.27
N GLY A 13 -66.12 -1.58 -79.19
CA GLY A 13 -66.12 -2.91 -78.55
C GLY A 13 -64.81 -3.30 -77.86
N THR A 14 -63.89 -2.36 -77.67
CA THR A 14 -62.56 -2.58 -77.07
C THR A 14 -62.59 -2.36 -75.55
N ASP A 15 -61.92 -3.25 -74.80
CA ASP A 15 -61.74 -3.14 -73.35
C ASP A 15 -60.73 -2.04 -73.00
N ILE A 16 -61.24 -0.84 -72.75
CA ILE A 16 -60.42 0.34 -72.49
C ILE A 16 -59.77 0.26 -71.11
N VAL A 17 -60.49 -0.27 -70.11
CA VAL A 17 -59.95 -0.42 -68.75
C VAL A 17 -58.80 -1.41 -68.76
N GLY A 18 -58.96 -2.58 -69.40
CA GLY A 18 -57.87 -3.56 -69.54
C GLY A 18 -56.66 -3.03 -70.32
N THR A 19 -56.88 -2.21 -71.37
CA THR A 19 -55.78 -1.59 -72.13
C THR A 19 -55.05 -0.52 -71.32
N VAL A 20 -55.79 0.30 -70.55
CA VAL A 20 -55.23 1.30 -69.65
C VAL A 20 -54.45 0.62 -68.52
N ASP A 21 -54.96 -0.46 -67.93
CA ASP A 21 -54.26 -1.23 -66.90
C ASP A 21 -52.96 -1.85 -67.45
N GLN A 22 -52.98 -2.36 -68.69
CA GLN A 22 -51.78 -2.87 -69.36
C GLN A 22 -50.74 -1.76 -69.64
N LEU A 23 -51.17 -0.57 -70.07
CA LEU A 23 -50.29 0.58 -70.27
C LEU A 23 -49.73 1.10 -68.94
N ILE A 24 -50.56 1.14 -67.89
CA ILE A 24 -50.13 1.48 -66.52
C ILE A 24 -49.07 0.47 -66.06
N ALA A 25 -49.29 -0.84 -66.26
CA ALA A 25 -48.34 -1.89 -65.91
C ALA A 25 -47.00 -1.76 -66.65
N ILE A 26 -47.01 -1.44 -67.95
CA ILE A 26 -45.78 -1.18 -68.72
C ILE A 26 -45.06 0.07 -68.21
N SER A 27 -45.80 1.16 -67.96
CA SER A 27 -45.24 2.41 -67.44
C SER A 27 -44.71 2.28 -66.00
N ALA A 28 -45.21 1.32 -65.24
CA ALA A 28 -44.79 1.01 -63.87
C ALA A 28 -43.50 0.18 -63.79
N GLN A 29 -43.09 -0.51 -64.86
CA GLN A 29 -41.90 -1.37 -64.85
C GLN A 29 -40.61 -0.71 -64.32
N PRO A 30 -40.28 0.55 -64.67
CA PRO A 30 -39.09 1.21 -64.12
C PRO A 30 -39.18 1.43 -62.60
N ARG A 31 -40.36 1.80 -62.11
CA ARG A 31 -40.63 1.96 -60.66
C ARG A 31 -40.52 0.62 -59.95
N ASP A 32 -41.13 -0.43 -60.48
CA ASP A 32 -41.14 -1.75 -59.85
C ASP A 32 -39.73 -2.35 -59.82
N ARG A 33 -38.89 -2.10 -60.84
CA ARG A 33 -37.46 -2.44 -60.82
C ARG A 33 -36.69 -1.68 -59.75
N LEU A 34 -36.99 -0.40 -59.53
CA LEU A 34 -36.38 0.40 -58.47
C LEU A 34 -36.79 -0.13 -57.09
N ILE A 35 -38.08 -0.44 -56.89
CA ILE A 35 -38.59 -1.04 -55.64
C ILE A 35 -37.88 -2.36 -55.36
N ALA A 36 -37.82 -3.27 -56.33
CA ALA A 36 -37.12 -4.55 -56.17
C ALA A 36 -35.61 -4.35 -55.91
N SER A 37 -34.99 -3.34 -56.53
CA SER A 37 -33.59 -3.00 -56.27
C SER A 37 -33.38 -2.44 -54.85
N THR A 38 -34.32 -1.62 -54.35
CA THR A 38 -34.27 -1.10 -52.98
C THR A 38 -34.49 -2.19 -51.94
N GLU A 39 -35.41 -3.13 -52.17
CA GLU A 39 -35.60 -4.29 -51.29
C GLU A 39 -34.34 -5.18 -51.25
N LEU A 40 -33.72 -5.43 -52.41
CA LEU A 40 -32.46 -6.16 -52.49
C LEU A 40 -31.33 -5.45 -51.72
N LEU A 41 -31.21 -4.13 -51.87
CA LEU A 41 -30.22 -3.32 -51.14
C LEU A 41 -30.49 -3.31 -49.63
N ALA A 42 -31.75 -3.21 -49.20
CA ALA A 42 -32.13 -3.29 -47.80
C ALA A 42 -31.79 -4.65 -47.19
N ASN A 43 -32.09 -5.75 -47.89
CA ASN A 43 -31.72 -7.10 -47.45
C ASN A 43 -30.20 -7.29 -47.35
N LYS A 44 -29.43 -6.75 -48.32
CA LYS A 44 -27.95 -6.73 -48.26
C LYS A 44 -27.45 -5.94 -47.05
N GLN A 45 -28.04 -4.78 -46.77
CA GLN A 45 -27.67 -3.95 -45.62
C GLN A 45 -27.92 -4.68 -44.30
N ALA A 46 -29.07 -5.36 -44.17
CA ALA A 46 -29.39 -6.17 -42.99
C ALA A 46 -28.39 -7.33 -42.81
N ALA A 47 -28.09 -8.07 -43.88
CA ALA A 47 -27.10 -9.17 -43.84
C ALA A 47 -25.68 -8.69 -43.48
N ILE A 48 -25.27 -7.52 -43.99
CA ILE A 48 -23.98 -6.90 -43.64
C ILE A 48 -23.96 -6.48 -42.16
N ALA A 49 -25.06 -5.93 -41.64
CA ALA A 49 -25.17 -5.55 -40.24
C ALA A 49 -25.06 -6.78 -39.31
N GLU A 50 -25.72 -7.88 -39.64
CA GLU A 50 -25.65 -9.14 -38.89
C GLU A 50 -24.25 -9.77 -38.92
N LEU A 51 -23.61 -9.77 -40.10
CA LEU A 51 -22.22 -10.22 -40.24
C LEU A 51 -21.28 -9.36 -39.38
N THR A 52 -21.47 -8.04 -39.40
CA THR A 52 -20.66 -7.09 -38.62
C THR A 52 -20.81 -7.34 -37.12
N ALA A 53 -22.04 -7.54 -36.65
CA ALA A 53 -22.30 -7.90 -35.25
C ALA A 53 -21.61 -9.21 -34.85
N SER A 54 -21.66 -10.22 -35.73
CA SER A 54 -20.99 -11.52 -35.50
C SER A 54 -19.47 -11.38 -35.45
N VAL A 55 -18.88 -10.60 -36.35
CA VAL A 55 -17.43 -10.32 -36.37
C VAL A 55 -17.00 -9.57 -35.11
N ILE A 56 -17.77 -8.59 -34.64
CA ILE A 56 -17.53 -7.91 -33.37
C ILE A 56 -17.56 -8.92 -32.21
N GLY A 57 -18.54 -9.84 -32.20
CA GLY A 57 -18.61 -10.91 -31.20
C GLY A 57 -17.36 -11.79 -31.16
N VAL A 58 -16.90 -12.24 -32.33
CA VAL A 58 -15.65 -13.01 -32.47
C VAL A 58 -14.44 -12.18 -32.03
N GLN A 59 -14.37 -10.92 -32.40
CA GLN A 59 -13.28 -10.02 -32.02
C GLN A 59 -13.22 -9.83 -30.50
N LEU A 60 -14.35 -9.64 -29.83
CA LEU A 60 -14.41 -9.54 -28.36
C LEU A 60 -13.96 -10.85 -27.69
N ALA A 61 -14.42 -12.00 -28.19
CA ALA A 61 -14.01 -13.29 -27.68
C ALA A 61 -12.50 -13.53 -27.87
N GLY A 62 -11.97 -13.20 -29.04
CA GLY A 62 -10.55 -13.27 -29.36
C GLY A 62 -9.71 -12.35 -28.47
N ASN A 63 -10.15 -11.11 -28.25
CA ASN A 63 -9.46 -10.16 -27.36
C ASN A 63 -9.45 -10.62 -25.90
N ARG A 64 -10.51 -11.29 -25.44
CA ARG A 64 -10.50 -11.90 -24.10
C ARG A 64 -9.50 -13.04 -24.03
N LEU A 65 -9.53 -13.95 -25.01
CA LEU A 65 -8.65 -15.12 -25.05
C LEU A 65 -7.18 -14.76 -25.26
N SER A 66 -6.86 -13.63 -25.91
CA SER A 66 -5.48 -13.17 -26.09
C SER A 66 -4.83 -12.69 -24.78
N SER A 67 -5.62 -12.48 -23.72
CA SER A 67 -5.11 -12.04 -22.42
C SER A 67 -4.28 -13.12 -21.73
N SER A 68 -2.96 -12.91 -21.67
CA SER A 68 -2.01 -13.84 -21.06
C SER A 68 -2.28 -14.11 -19.57
N SER A 69 -2.94 -13.19 -18.85
CA SER A 69 -3.29 -13.37 -17.44
C SER A 69 -4.29 -14.50 -17.20
N LEU A 70 -5.14 -14.84 -18.19
CA LEU A 70 -6.07 -15.96 -18.09
C LEU A 70 -5.33 -17.28 -17.89
N PHE A 71 -4.25 -17.48 -18.66
CA PHE A 71 -3.43 -18.70 -18.63
C PHE A 71 -2.40 -18.73 -17.49
N LYS A 72 -2.21 -17.61 -16.80
CA LYS A 72 -1.34 -17.49 -15.63
C LYS A 72 -2.11 -17.36 -14.33
N SER A 73 -3.43 -17.48 -14.37
CA SER A 73 -4.28 -17.41 -13.18
C SER A 73 -3.98 -18.58 -12.23
N LYS A 74 -3.99 -18.30 -10.94
CA LYS A 74 -3.65 -19.27 -9.88
C LYS A 74 -4.73 -19.24 -8.81
N THR A 75 -5.04 -20.40 -8.25
CA THR A 75 -5.95 -20.51 -7.11
C THR A 75 -5.17 -20.41 -5.82
N SER A 76 -5.81 -19.89 -4.77
CA SER A 76 -5.26 -19.84 -3.42
C SER A 76 -6.25 -20.43 -2.45
N THR A 77 -5.73 -21.21 -1.52
CA THR A 77 -6.49 -21.80 -0.42
C THR A 77 -5.81 -21.43 0.89
N SER A 78 -6.62 -21.16 1.91
CA SER A 78 -6.15 -20.92 3.27
C SER A 78 -6.69 -22.03 4.17
N SER A 79 -5.88 -22.50 5.10
CA SER A 79 -6.30 -23.47 6.12
C SER A 79 -7.27 -22.84 7.13
N ASN A 80 -7.21 -21.52 7.32
CA ASN A 80 -8.12 -20.76 8.18
C ASN A 80 -8.46 -19.43 7.50
N SER A 81 -9.57 -19.39 6.76
CA SER A 81 -10.01 -18.21 6.00
C SER A 81 -10.51 -17.07 6.86
N ASP A 82 -10.95 -17.35 8.09
CA ASP A 82 -11.46 -16.34 9.01
C ASP A 82 -10.32 -15.50 9.59
N ALA A 83 -9.14 -16.11 9.78
CA ALA A 83 -7.94 -15.41 10.22
C ALA A 83 -7.18 -14.74 9.06
N LEU A 84 -7.04 -15.42 7.92
CA LEU A 84 -6.32 -14.90 6.75
C LEU A 84 -6.88 -15.48 5.46
N SER A 85 -7.34 -14.61 4.56
CA SER A 85 -7.72 -14.97 3.20
C SER A 85 -6.73 -14.40 2.18
N VAL A 86 -6.48 -15.14 1.10
CA VAL A 86 -5.47 -14.77 0.10
C VAL A 86 -6.10 -14.82 -1.29
N LYS A 87 -5.78 -13.82 -2.13
CA LYS A 87 -6.08 -13.83 -3.56
C LYS A 87 -4.77 -13.85 -4.34
N SER A 88 -4.61 -14.80 -5.25
CA SER A 88 -3.44 -14.85 -6.14
C SER A 88 -3.64 -14.06 -7.41
N GLY A 89 -2.66 -13.21 -7.74
CA GLY A 89 -2.52 -12.59 -9.04
C GLY A 89 -1.73 -13.46 -10.03
N SER A 90 -1.60 -13.01 -11.28
CA SER A 90 -0.87 -13.72 -12.34
C SER A 90 0.64 -13.85 -12.11
N ALA A 91 1.21 -13.06 -11.21
CA ALA A 91 2.62 -13.08 -10.83
C ALA A 91 2.91 -13.89 -9.56
N ALA A 92 1.88 -14.36 -8.84
CA ALA A 92 2.06 -15.14 -7.61
C ALA A 92 2.89 -16.39 -7.90
N GLN A 93 3.80 -16.80 -7.03
CA GLN A 93 4.54 -18.06 -7.19
C GLN A 93 3.70 -19.24 -6.70
N VAL A 94 3.88 -20.42 -7.30
CA VAL A 94 3.17 -21.63 -6.85
C VAL A 94 3.96 -22.21 -5.67
N GLY A 95 3.34 -22.29 -4.50
CA GLY A 95 3.99 -22.79 -3.29
C GLY A 95 3.03 -22.92 -2.12
N THR A 96 3.46 -23.62 -1.09
CA THR A 96 2.80 -23.63 0.22
C THR A 96 3.51 -22.62 1.10
N HIS A 97 2.77 -21.67 1.67
CA HIS A 97 3.30 -20.64 2.55
C HIS A 97 2.75 -20.85 3.96
N VAL A 98 3.65 -20.93 4.94
CA VAL A 98 3.28 -20.99 6.36
C VAL A 98 3.26 -19.55 6.90
N VAL A 99 2.12 -19.10 7.38
CA VAL A 99 1.93 -17.73 7.87
C VAL A 99 1.34 -17.79 9.28
N ARG A 100 1.90 -17.03 10.21
CA ARG A 100 1.38 -16.86 11.57
C ARG A 100 0.96 -15.41 11.76
N THR A 101 -0.34 -15.17 11.94
CA THR A 101 -0.88 -13.84 12.24
C THR A 101 -0.69 -13.53 13.72
N LEU A 102 0.06 -12.47 14.04
CA LEU A 102 0.30 -12.04 15.43
C LEU A 102 -0.69 -10.96 15.87
N GLN A 103 -0.86 -9.93 15.06
CA GLN A 103 -1.78 -8.82 15.32
C GLN A 103 -2.32 -8.26 14.01
N THR A 104 -3.54 -7.75 14.03
CA THR A 104 -4.12 -7.03 12.90
C THR A 104 -3.58 -5.60 12.86
N ALA A 105 -3.32 -5.08 11.66
CA ALA A 105 -3.09 -3.65 11.49
C ALA A 105 -4.26 -2.87 12.11
N SER A 106 -3.94 -1.84 12.87
CA SER A 106 -4.92 -0.99 13.55
C SER A 106 -4.71 0.47 13.17
N THR A 107 -5.77 1.25 13.21
CA THR A 107 -5.69 2.69 13.01
C THR A 107 -5.72 3.38 14.36
N HIS A 108 -4.77 4.29 14.61
CA HIS A 108 -4.82 5.22 15.73
C HIS A 108 -6.13 6.02 15.76
N LYS A 109 -6.67 6.21 16.97
CA LYS A 109 -7.86 7.03 17.25
C LYS A 109 -7.53 7.98 18.40
N THR A 110 -7.63 9.27 18.14
CA THR A 110 -7.50 10.32 19.16
C THR A 110 -8.88 10.85 19.53
N THR A 111 -9.10 11.12 20.82
CA THR A 111 -10.33 11.72 21.31
C THR A 111 -10.01 12.75 22.37
N SER A 112 -10.76 13.85 22.40
CA SER A 112 -10.60 14.86 23.45
C SER A 112 -10.99 14.26 24.80
N LEU A 113 -10.12 14.40 25.80
CA LEU A 113 -10.43 14.05 27.19
C LEU A 113 -11.46 15.00 27.81
N GLN A 114 -11.57 16.22 27.27
CA GLN A 114 -12.47 17.24 27.75
C GLN A 114 -13.76 17.27 26.93
N ARG A 115 -14.89 17.34 27.65
CA ARG A 115 -16.21 17.56 27.09
C ARG A 115 -16.51 19.06 27.11
N PHE A 116 -16.99 19.60 26.00
CA PHE A 116 -17.41 20.99 25.89
C PHE A 116 -18.94 21.07 25.95
N GLU A 117 -19.46 22.01 26.73
CA GLU A 117 -20.90 22.19 26.96
C GLU A 117 -21.64 22.83 25.77
N ALA A 118 -20.90 23.53 24.89
CA ALA A 118 -21.45 24.23 23.74
C ALA A 118 -20.52 24.12 22.52
N THR A 119 -21.10 24.05 21.32
CA THR A 119 -20.37 23.90 20.04
C THR A 119 -19.96 25.23 19.40
N ASP A 120 -20.48 26.34 19.89
CA ASP A 120 -20.32 27.68 19.34
C ASP A 120 -19.41 28.59 20.18
N THR A 121 -18.93 28.08 21.32
CA THR A 121 -18.07 28.83 22.22
C THR A 121 -16.60 28.63 21.81
N ALA A 122 -15.90 29.74 21.58
CA ALA A 122 -14.47 29.69 21.22
C ALA A 122 -13.63 29.08 22.34
N LEU A 123 -12.70 28.19 21.98
CA LEU A 123 -11.88 27.44 22.95
C LEU A 123 -10.77 28.28 23.61
N GLY A 124 -10.51 29.50 23.13
CA GLY A 124 -9.55 30.43 23.73
C GLY A 124 -8.07 30.03 23.62
N PHE A 125 -7.74 28.98 22.87
CA PHE A 125 -6.36 28.58 22.62
C PHE A 125 -5.68 29.52 21.61
N THR A 126 -4.44 29.89 21.88
CA THR A 126 -3.56 30.65 20.98
C THR A 126 -2.31 29.82 20.71
N GLY A 127 -1.97 29.56 19.44
CA GLY A 127 -0.83 28.73 19.06
C GLY A 127 -1.06 28.02 17.72
N GLN A 128 -0.14 27.12 17.36
CA GLN A 128 -0.24 26.28 16.17
C GLN A 128 -0.65 24.85 16.56
N LEU A 129 -1.60 24.28 15.81
CA LEU A 129 -1.89 22.86 15.85
C LEU A 129 -0.98 22.17 14.82
N ASN A 130 0.07 21.50 15.29
CA ASN A 130 0.87 20.64 14.43
C ASN A 130 0.31 19.21 14.48
N ILE A 131 0.03 18.64 13.32
CA ILE A 131 -0.35 17.23 13.19
C ILE A 131 0.72 16.58 12.35
N ASP A 132 1.68 15.95 13.00
CA ASP A 132 2.74 15.21 12.32
C ASP A 132 2.20 13.84 11.92
N HIS A 133 1.78 13.69 10.65
CA HIS A 133 1.41 12.40 10.07
C HIS A 133 2.66 11.64 9.63
N GLY A 134 3.61 11.46 10.54
CA GLY A 134 4.69 10.49 10.39
C GLY A 134 5.47 10.43 9.08
N GLU A 135 5.47 11.46 8.23
CA GLU A 135 6.41 11.51 7.09
C GLU A 135 7.85 11.77 7.58
N ASN A 136 7.99 12.19 8.85
CA ASN A 136 9.21 12.15 9.66
C ASN A 136 9.18 11.09 10.78
N LEU A 137 8.20 10.17 10.73
CA LEU A 137 8.24 8.89 11.41
C LEU A 137 8.71 7.87 10.38
N ILE A 138 9.96 8.03 9.94
CA ILE A 138 10.75 6.91 9.43
C ILE A 138 10.98 6.02 10.66
N ASP A 139 9.94 5.28 11.02
CA ASP A 139 10.00 4.08 11.83
C ASP A 139 10.52 2.93 10.95
N ASP A 140 11.62 3.18 10.23
CA ASP A 140 12.55 2.12 9.85
C ASP A 140 13.44 1.90 11.08
N SER A 141 12.83 1.63 12.24
CA SER A 141 13.53 0.91 13.27
C SER A 141 13.96 -0.40 12.61
N VAL A 142 15.28 -0.65 12.58
CA VAL A 142 15.80 -1.78 11.82
C VAL A 142 15.20 -3.05 12.40
N ALA A 143 14.48 -3.80 11.55
CA ALA A 143 13.91 -5.07 11.94
C ALA A 143 15.02 -5.96 12.49
N LEU A 144 14.79 -6.60 13.65
CA LEU A 144 15.78 -7.47 14.25
C LEU A 144 16.17 -8.60 13.31
N SER A 145 15.27 -9.04 12.43
CA SER A 145 15.54 -10.03 11.39
C SER A 145 16.50 -9.58 10.30
N SER A 146 16.69 -8.27 10.08
CA SER A 146 17.60 -7.74 9.07
C SER A 146 18.99 -7.42 9.61
N LEU A 147 19.20 -7.44 10.93
CA LEU A 147 20.49 -7.19 11.55
C LEU A 147 21.51 -8.31 11.25
N ASN A 148 22.79 -8.03 11.50
CA ASN A 148 23.90 -8.98 11.36
C ASN A 148 24.05 -9.53 9.93
N ASN A 149 23.98 -8.64 8.92
CA ASN A 149 23.93 -8.98 7.49
C ASN A 149 22.72 -9.87 7.11
N GLY A 150 21.56 -9.62 7.73
CA GLY A 150 20.34 -10.39 7.49
C GLY A 150 20.32 -11.79 8.14
N ARG A 151 21.26 -12.09 9.05
CA ARG A 151 21.16 -13.27 9.92
C ARG A 151 20.07 -13.12 10.98
N GLY A 152 19.80 -11.88 11.36
CA GLY A 152 18.84 -11.53 12.38
C GLY A 152 19.41 -11.58 13.80
N VAL A 153 18.54 -11.36 14.78
CA VAL A 153 18.81 -11.52 16.21
C VAL A 153 17.99 -12.69 16.73
N GLU A 154 18.63 -13.61 17.45
CA GLU A 154 17.93 -14.72 18.08
C GLU A 154 17.11 -14.24 19.29
N PRO A 155 15.82 -14.62 19.42
CA PRO A 155 15.01 -14.26 20.59
C PRO A 155 15.50 -14.99 21.84
N GLY A 156 15.69 -14.25 22.93
CA GLY A 156 16.19 -14.79 24.18
C GLY A 156 16.12 -13.80 25.33
N VAL A 157 16.67 -14.20 26.47
CA VAL A 157 16.66 -13.40 27.70
C VAL A 157 18.08 -12.92 28.00
N VAL A 158 18.21 -11.64 28.32
CA VAL A 158 19.48 -11.04 28.73
C VAL A 158 19.31 -10.43 30.11
N ARG A 159 20.27 -10.68 31.00
CA ARG A 159 20.35 -10.03 32.30
C ARG A 159 21.23 -8.80 32.18
N ILE A 160 20.70 -7.65 32.56
CA ILE A 160 21.45 -6.39 32.64
C ILE A 160 21.54 -5.98 34.10
N THR A 161 22.75 -5.67 34.57
CA THR A 161 23.02 -5.22 35.94
C THR A 161 23.52 -3.79 35.91
N ASP A 162 22.84 -2.93 36.67
CA ASP A 162 23.19 -1.53 36.83
C ASP A 162 24.35 -1.34 37.82
N ARG A 163 24.92 -0.14 37.88
CA ARG A 163 26.08 0.16 38.75
C ARG A 163 25.74 0.23 40.23
N SER A 164 24.47 0.19 40.60
CA SER A 164 24.03 0.01 41.99
C SER A 164 24.00 -1.46 42.41
N GLY A 165 24.21 -2.38 41.47
CA GLY A 165 24.18 -3.84 41.67
C GLY A 165 22.78 -4.45 41.52
N LYS A 166 21.80 -3.69 41.00
CA LYS A 166 20.46 -4.22 40.70
C LYS A 166 20.46 -4.84 39.31
N SER A 167 19.89 -6.04 39.17
CA SER A 167 19.79 -6.74 37.89
C SER A 167 18.33 -6.92 37.46
N ALA A 168 18.09 -6.83 36.16
CA ALA A 168 16.82 -7.22 35.54
C ALA A 168 17.09 -8.24 34.42
N GLU A 169 16.23 -9.26 34.36
CA GLU A 169 16.17 -10.21 33.26
C GLU A 169 15.13 -9.71 32.25
N ILE A 170 15.58 -9.42 31.04
CA ILE A 170 14.77 -8.80 29.99
C ILE A 170 14.58 -9.82 28.88
N ASP A 171 13.32 -10.13 28.59
CA ASP A 171 12.92 -11.07 27.55
C ASP A 171 12.66 -10.33 26.23
N PHE A 172 13.52 -10.59 25.23
CA PHE A 172 13.41 -10.00 23.89
C PHE A 172 12.64 -10.89 22.91
N SER A 173 12.01 -11.98 23.35
CA SER A 173 11.24 -12.87 22.48
C SER A 173 10.05 -12.21 21.78
N SER A 174 9.58 -11.08 22.31
CA SER A 174 8.51 -10.27 21.74
C SER A 174 8.99 -9.11 20.85
N ALA A 175 10.29 -8.82 20.84
CA ALA A 175 10.86 -7.69 20.10
C ALA A 175 10.95 -8.00 18.61
N ARG A 176 10.65 -7.01 17.76
CA ARG A 176 10.66 -7.16 16.29
C ARG A 176 11.64 -6.22 15.61
N ASP A 177 11.90 -5.08 16.20
CA ASP A 177 12.80 -4.04 15.70
C ASP A 177 13.68 -3.51 16.84
N MET A 178 14.62 -2.63 16.51
CA MET A 178 15.50 -2.03 17.52
C MET A 178 14.74 -1.17 18.52
N ASP A 179 13.60 -0.60 18.15
CA ASP A 179 12.82 0.28 19.04
C ASP A 179 12.12 -0.53 20.13
N ASP A 180 11.61 -1.71 19.80
CA ASP A 180 11.12 -2.70 20.77
C ASP A 180 12.24 -3.08 21.76
N VAL A 181 13.48 -3.31 21.29
CA VAL A 181 14.63 -3.63 22.15
C VAL A 181 14.96 -2.48 23.11
N ILE A 182 15.07 -1.27 22.59
CA ILE A 182 15.34 -0.07 23.40
C ILE A 182 14.24 0.13 24.44
N SER A 183 12.97 -0.05 24.06
CA SER A 183 11.83 0.10 24.95
C SER A 183 11.84 -0.94 26.06
N LEU A 184 12.08 -2.21 25.74
CA LEU A 184 12.16 -3.30 26.72
C LEU A 184 13.28 -3.08 27.75
N ILE A 185 14.43 -2.53 27.34
CA ILE A 185 15.51 -2.19 28.28
C ILE A 185 15.13 -0.99 29.14
N ASN A 186 14.56 0.06 28.53
CA ASN A 186 14.17 1.28 29.24
C ASN A 186 13.02 1.07 30.24
N ASP A 187 12.15 0.10 29.98
CA ASP A 187 11.01 -0.27 30.84
C ASP A 187 11.39 -1.31 31.91
N ALA A 188 12.60 -1.87 31.87
CA ALA A 188 13.08 -2.80 32.86
C ALA A 188 13.23 -2.15 34.24
N ASP A 189 13.10 -2.93 35.32
CA ASP A 189 13.22 -2.43 36.69
C ASP A 189 14.70 -2.23 37.11
N ILE A 190 15.48 -1.54 36.27
CA ILE A 190 16.88 -1.13 36.49
C ILE A 190 17.05 0.31 36.02
N ASN A 191 18.02 1.04 36.56
CA ASN A 191 18.24 2.44 36.18
C ASN A 191 19.24 2.57 35.01
N VAL A 192 19.02 1.76 33.96
CA VAL A 192 19.80 1.75 32.72
C VAL A 192 18.91 2.23 31.59
N ARG A 193 19.42 3.15 30.79
CA ARG A 193 18.78 3.66 29.58
C ARG A 193 19.51 3.14 28.35
N ALA A 194 18.79 2.48 27.45
CA ALA A 194 19.26 2.12 26.13
C ALA A 194 18.96 3.25 25.11
N THR A 195 19.92 3.47 24.21
CA THR A 195 19.80 4.33 23.04
C THR A 195 20.68 3.76 21.93
N THR A 196 20.54 4.24 20.69
CA THR A 196 21.53 3.96 19.64
C THR A 196 22.53 5.11 19.54
N SER A 197 23.74 4.78 19.11
CA SER A 197 24.78 5.73 18.75
C SER A 197 25.48 5.22 17.50
N GLY A 198 25.20 5.85 16.35
CA GLY A 198 25.54 5.27 15.04
C GLY A 198 24.83 3.93 14.86
N ASN A 199 25.59 2.92 14.43
CA ASN A 199 25.07 1.56 14.17
C ASN A 199 25.23 0.63 15.38
N SER A 200 25.42 1.18 16.57
CA SER A 200 25.62 0.41 17.81
C SER A 200 24.56 0.74 18.86
N LEU A 201 24.24 -0.24 19.71
CA LEU A 201 23.45 0.00 20.91
C LEU A 201 24.34 0.58 22.02
N GLN A 202 23.89 1.66 22.65
CA GLN A 202 24.55 2.32 23.77
C GLN A 202 23.69 2.18 25.03
N LEU A 203 24.32 1.75 26.11
CA LEU A 203 23.70 1.63 27.43
C LEU A 203 24.27 2.71 28.35
N ILE A 204 23.37 3.41 29.05
CA ILE A 204 23.68 4.52 29.95
C ILE A 204 23.09 4.21 31.32
N ASP A 205 23.94 4.00 32.31
CA ASP A 205 23.55 3.88 33.71
C ASP A 205 23.29 5.27 34.32
N ASN A 206 22.10 5.45 34.90
CA ASN A 206 21.67 6.70 35.54
C ASN A 206 21.61 6.58 37.07
N THR A 207 22.17 5.52 37.67
CA THR A 207 22.20 5.34 39.13
C THR A 207 23.14 6.34 39.80
N GLY A 208 24.23 6.70 39.12
CA GLY A 208 25.34 7.46 39.71
C GLY A 208 26.18 6.66 40.73
N SER A 209 25.91 5.36 40.89
CA SER A 209 26.66 4.49 41.80
C SER A 209 27.93 3.93 41.14
N THR A 210 28.83 3.43 41.99
CA THR A 210 30.04 2.72 41.62
C THR A 210 30.20 1.40 42.39
N ASP A 211 29.12 0.92 43.01
CA ASP A 211 29.13 -0.28 43.85
C ASP A 211 29.30 -1.57 43.01
N SER A 212 28.87 -1.51 41.74
CA SER A 212 29.04 -2.56 40.74
C SER A 212 29.49 -1.98 39.40
N ASN A 213 29.96 -2.85 38.51
CA ASN A 213 30.10 -2.54 37.10
C ASN A 213 28.74 -2.57 36.40
N LEU A 214 28.64 -1.90 35.25
CA LEU A 214 27.55 -2.13 34.31
C LEU A 214 27.85 -3.43 33.59
N ILE A 215 26.98 -4.43 33.76
CA ILE A 215 27.22 -5.80 33.30
C ILE A 215 26.04 -6.26 32.43
N VAL A 216 26.35 -6.89 31.29
CA VAL A 216 25.37 -7.56 30.43
C VAL A 216 25.73 -9.05 30.32
N GLU A 217 24.80 -9.89 30.74
CA GLU A 217 24.94 -11.34 30.74
C GLU A 217 23.84 -11.99 29.91
N GLN A 218 24.25 -12.96 29.10
CA GLN A 218 23.34 -13.79 28.34
C GLN A 218 22.75 -14.89 29.23
N LEU A 219 21.43 -15.10 29.16
CA LEU A 219 20.79 -16.22 29.85
C LEU A 219 20.29 -17.26 28.85
N GLY A 220 20.68 -18.52 29.06
CA GLY A 220 20.32 -19.65 28.20
C GLY A 220 21.30 -19.87 27.05
N ASP A 221 20.82 -20.59 26.02
CA ASP A 221 21.61 -21.00 24.86
C ASP A 221 21.51 -20.05 23.66
N ALA A 222 20.54 -19.11 23.68
CA ALA A 222 20.33 -18.15 22.59
C ALA A 222 21.44 -17.09 22.60
N GLU A 223 21.85 -16.58 21.43
CA GLU A 223 22.93 -15.59 21.26
C GLU A 223 22.47 -14.11 21.16
N THR A 224 21.25 -13.79 21.60
CA THR A 224 20.64 -12.43 21.67
C THR A 224 21.58 -11.28 22.07
N ALA A 225 22.30 -11.37 23.18
CA ALA A 225 23.18 -10.27 23.62
C ALA A 225 24.35 -10.02 22.64
N ALA A 226 24.86 -11.09 22.02
CA ALA A 226 25.94 -11.00 21.03
C ALA A 226 25.40 -10.45 19.71
N ASP A 227 24.23 -10.91 19.30
CA ASP A 227 23.53 -10.42 18.10
C ASP A 227 23.12 -8.94 18.19
N LEU A 228 22.87 -8.44 19.41
CA LEU A 228 22.61 -7.01 19.69
C LEU A 228 23.89 -6.19 19.94
N GLY A 229 25.07 -6.82 19.86
CA GLY A 229 26.37 -6.17 20.03
C GLY A 229 26.70 -5.75 21.47
N ILE A 230 25.94 -6.20 22.47
CA ILE A 230 26.12 -5.81 23.89
C ILE A 230 26.67 -6.95 24.76
N TRP A 231 27.07 -8.06 24.17
CA TRP A 231 27.63 -9.19 24.92
C TRP A 231 29.00 -8.87 25.53
N GLY A 232 29.25 -9.41 26.73
CA GLY A 232 30.53 -9.27 27.42
C GLY A 232 30.80 -7.88 27.99
N VAL A 233 29.78 -7.02 28.06
CA VAL A 233 29.86 -5.75 28.78
C VAL A 233 30.07 -6.06 30.27
N ASP A 234 31.22 -5.65 30.78
CA ASP A 234 31.54 -5.61 32.21
C ASP A 234 32.51 -4.44 32.40
N VAL A 235 31.95 -3.24 32.64
CA VAL A 235 32.73 -2.00 32.66
C VAL A 235 32.47 -1.15 33.89
N ALA A 236 33.54 -0.57 34.42
CA ALA A 236 33.51 0.44 35.47
C ALA A 236 33.18 1.85 34.91
N SER A 237 32.26 1.94 33.94
CA SER A 237 31.76 3.18 33.33
C SER A 237 30.23 3.28 33.44
N SER A 238 29.70 4.51 33.47
CA SER A 238 28.25 4.80 33.38
C SER A 238 27.73 4.76 31.95
N THR A 239 28.60 4.67 30.96
CA THR A 239 28.19 4.56 29.55
C THR A 239 29.08 3.55 28.85
N VAL A 240 28.44 2.69 28.06
CA VAL A 240 29.11 1.72 27.19
C VAL A 240 28.39 1.71 25.85
N THR A 241 29.18 1.77 24.79
CA THR A 241 28.69 1.54 23.42
C THR A 241 29.08 0.11 23.05
N GLY A 242 28.11 -0.66 22.58
CA GLY A 242 28.30 -2.01 22.09
C GLY A 242 29.10 -2.06 20.79
N LEU A 243 29.21 -3.26 20.24
CA LEU A 243 29.75 -3.50 18.91
C LEU A 243 28.80 -2.95 17.84
N GLU A 244 29.42 -2.56 16.73
CA GLU A 244 28.70 -2.10 15.56
C GLU A 244 27.91 -3.24 14.93
N LEU A 245 26.65 -2.97 14.63
CA LEU A 245 25.73 -3.92 14.00
C LEU A 245 25.83 -3.79 12.49
N ASP A 246 26.22 -4.88 11.85
CA ASP A 246 26.29 -4.93 10.39
C ASP A 246 24.89 -4.91 9.78
N LEU A 247 24.65 -3.93 8.92
CA LEU A 247 23.41 -3.76 8.17
C LEU A 247 23.59 -4.21 6.71
N PRO A 248 22.55 -4.76 6.06
CA PRO A 248 22.60 -5.09 4.64
C PRO A 248 22.71 -3.83 3.77
N ASP A 249 23.40 -3.96 2.63
CA ASP A 249 23.66 -2.87 1.67
C ASP A 249 22.41 -2.02 1.37
N GLY A 250 22.52 -0.71 1.59
CA GLY A 250 21.43 0.27 1.39
C GLY A 250 20.59 0.56 2.63
N THR A 251 20.94 0.01 3.80
CA THR A 251 20.35 0.36 5.10
C THR A 251 21.36 1.21 5.87
N GLU A 252 21.09 2.50 6.01
CA GLU A 252 22.12 3.46 6.41
C GLU A 252 22.30 3.62 7.93
N SER A 253 21.33 3.21 8.75
CA SER A 253 21.43 3.39 10.21
C SER A 253 20.39 2.60 10.99
N VAL A 254 20.72 2.28 12.24
CA VAL A 254 19.83 1.63 13.21
C VAL A 254 18.74 2.60 13.70
N ARG A 255 18.96 3.93 13.62
CA ARG A 255 17.93 4.96 13.82
C ARG A 255 18.25 6.20 12.97
N GLY A 256 17.62 6.30 11.80
CA GLY A 256 17.65 7.48 10.92
C GLY A 256 19.03 7.81 10.33
N ALA A 257 19.05 8.35 9.11
CA ALA A 257 20.29 8.83 8.50
C ALA A 257 20.85 10.00 9.34
N ALA A 258 22.16 10.03 9.60
CA ALA A 258 22.76 11.22 10.19
C ALA A 258 22.49 12.41 9.26
N LEU A 259 22.25 13.61 9.80
CA LEU A 259 22.00 14.80 8.96
C LEU A 259 23.14 15.08 7.96
N SER A 260 24.35 14.61 8.26
CA SER A 260 25.53 14.63 7.40
C SER A 260 25.49 13.64 6.23
N GLU A 261 24.65 12.61 6.31
CA GLU A 261 24.59 11.50 5.35
C GLU A 261 23.43 11.67 4.34
N LEU A 262 22.51 12.60 4.62
CA LEU A 262 21.47 13.00 3.67
C LEU A 262 22.06 13.51 2.35
N ALA A 263 21.30 13.39 1.26
CA ALA A 263 21.73 13.74 -0.09
C ALA A 263 23.03 13.05 -0.57
N GLY A 264 23.22 11.78 -0.18
CA GLY A 264 24.37 10.97 -0.62
C GLY A 264 25.68 11.43 0.01
N GLY A 265 25.68 11.73 1.31
CA GLY A 265 26.86 12.20 2.05
C GLY A 265 27.18 13.69 1.87
N SER A 266 26.28 14.46 1.25
CA SER A 266 26.40 15.93 1.17
C SER A 266 25.81 16.63 2.41
N GLY A 267 25.09 15.87 3.25
CA GLY A 267 24.29 16.36 4.35
C GLY A 267 23.20 17.35 3.93
N VAL A 268 22.67 18.09 4.88
CA VAL A 268 21.70 19.18 4.65
C VAL A 268 22.34 20.56 4.45
N GLY A 269 23.65 20.59 4.17
CA GLY A 269 24.44 21.83 4.10
C GLY A 269 24.66 22.47 5.48
N PRO A 270 25.26 23.68 5.56
CA PRO A 270 25.33 24.41 6.82
C PRO A 270 23.91 24.73 7.29
N LEU A 271 23.54 24.16 8.43
CA LEU A 271 22.32 24.52 9.13
C LEU A 271 22.41 26.02 9.44
N THR A 272 21.41 26.75 8.94
CA THR A 272 21.23 28.18 9.17
C THR A 272 19.82 28.34 9.74
N ASN A 273 19.38 29.57 9.93
CA ASN A 273 18.09 29.77 10.56
C ASN A 273 16.93 29.33 9.65
N LEU A 274 15.98 28.58 10.22
CA LEU A 274 14.67 28.40 9.62
C LEU A 274 13.81 29.62 9.94
N ASP A 275 13.67 30.51 8.95
CA ASP A 275 12.83 31.70 9.04
C ASP A 275 11.39 31.35 8.61
N ILE A 276 10.48 31.38 9.57
CA ILE A 276 9.06 31.15 9.35
C ILE A 276 8.35 32.50 9.45
N THR A 277 7.60 32.88 8.41
CA THR A 277 6.70 34.04 8.45
C THR A 277 5.25 33.56 8.47
N LEU A 278 4.51 33.94 9.50
CA LEU A 278 3.12 33.59 9.68
C LEU A 278 2.20 34.57 8.93
N SER A 279 0.96 34.15 8.69
CA SER A 279 -0.03 34.95 7.96
C SER A 279 -0.49 36.22 8.69
N ASP A 280 -0.22 36.33 9.99
CA ASP A 280 -0.41 37.55 10.78
C ASP A 280 0.78 38.53 10.64
N GLY A 281 1.79 38.18 9.85
CA GLY A 281 2.98 38.99 9.60
C GLY A 281 4.08 38.84 10.65
N SER A 282 3.90 37.99 11.66
CA SER A 282 4.96 37.68 12.62
C SER A 282 5.98 36.70 12.04
N SER A 283 7.24 36.84 12.44
CA SER A 283 8.33 35.95 12.02
C SER A 283 9.04 35.32 13.21
N ALA A 284 9.35 34.04 13.12
CA ALA A 284 10.20 33.31 14.04
C ALA A 284 11.42 32.76 13.30
N SER A 285 12.59 32.88 13.91
CA SER A 285 13.85 32.40 13.38
C SER A 285 14.36 31.33 14.34
N ILE A 286 14.46 30.09 13.88
CA ILE A 286 14.97 28.96 14.67
C ILE A 286 16.37 28.66 14.17
N ASP A 287 17.36 28.75 15.06
CA ASP A 287 18.72 28.28 14.79
C ASP A 287 18.70 26.75 14.73
N LEU A 288 19.07 26.17 13.58
CA LEU A 288 18.98 24.73 13.29
C LEU A 288 20.27 23.99 13.64
#